data_AF-A0A412SZC3-F1
#
_entry.id   AF-A0A412SZC3-F1
#
_cell.length_a   1.000
_cell.length_b   1.000
_cell.length_c   1.000
_cell.angle_alpha   90.00
_cell.angle_beta   90.00
_cell.angle_gamma   90.00
#
_symmetry.space_group_name_H-M   'P 1'
#
loop_
_entity.id
_entity.type
_entity.pdbx_description
1 polymer ?
#
loop_
_entity_poly.entity_id
_entity_poly.type
_entity_poly.pdbx_seq_one_letter_code
_entity_poly.pdbx_strand_id
1 'polypeptide(L)'
;MTKSKFFYTILGIHVLCGILGLTILCSVPETDQIRWNIGYIIGYLFVLSLIFSFFIRIPDKVPKGVKYGIRIYRNIYLLSIIMSLLIPKGLFMLLVIFIDCSSNSEKIAENKQYIIRHYVTASLFDDYNEKRIYKKQGIIEKYIGSFDGGDVTPHKRYEIYSFLVDESKNVFIGHCHSLLNAKDSIMSFPIVKSNN
;
A
#
# COMPACT_ATOMS: atom_id res chain seq x y z
N MET A 1 -9.17 -9.15 -33.03
CA MET A 1 -9.92 -8.05 -32.38
C MET A 1 -9.79 -6.79 -33.22
N THR A 2 -10.88 -6.04 -33.49
CA THR A 2 -10.76 -4.79 -34.26
C THR A 2 -10.10 -3.69 -33.43
N LYS A 3 -9.38 -2.76 -34.06
CA LYS A 3 -8.75 -1.61 -33.36
C LYS A 3 -9.76 -0.83 -32.50
N SER A 4 -11.01 -0.73 -32.96
CA SER A 4 -12.08 -0.09 -32.20
C SER A 4 -12.49 -0.90 -30.98
N LYS A 5 -12.67 -2.22 -31.07
CA LYS A 5 -12.99 -3.07 -29.91
C LYS A 5 -11.89 -2.99 -28.85
N PHE A 6 -10.62 -3.04 -29.27
CA PHE A 6 -9.49 -2.93 -28.35
C PHE A 6 -9.47 -1.60 -27.58
N PHE A 7 -9.74 -0.48 -28.25
CA PHE A 7 -9.87 0.82 -27.60
C PHE A 7 -10.92 0.82 -26.47
N TYR A 8 -12.12 0.29 -26.74
CA TYR A 8 -13.19 0.25 -25.73
C TYR A 8 -12.86 -0.71 -24.58
N THR A 9 -12.16 -1.82 -24.85
CA THR A 9 -11.68 -2.72 -23.80
C THR A 9 -10.72 -1.99 -22.86
N ILE A 10 -9.71 -1.30 -23.40
CA ILE A 10 -8.74 -0.56 -22.58
C ILE A 10 -9.41 0.58 -21.82
N LEU A 11 -10.31 1.33 -22.47
CA LEU A 11 -11.08 2.38 -21.80
C LEU A 11 -11.96 1.82 -20.67
N GLY A 12 -12.61 0.67 -20.91
CA GLY A 12 -13.43 -0.02 -19.92
C GLY A 12 -12.63 -0.47 -18.70
N ILE A 13 -11.46 -1.08 -18.92
CA ILE A 13 -10.52 -1.44 -17.85
C ILE A 13 -10.14 -0.20 -17.06
N HIS A 14 -9.76 0.88 -17.74
CA HIS A 14 -9.31 2.10 -17.10
C HIS A 14 -10.38 2.74 -16.20
N VAL A 15 -11.62 2.87 -16.70
CA VAL A 15 -12.75 3.40 -15.94
C VAL A 15 -13.09 2.48 -14.76
N LEU A 16 -13.10 1.17 -14.96
CA LEU A 16 -13.36 0.20 -13.90
C LEU A 16 -12.31 0.28 -12.79
N CYS A 17 -11.02 0.36 -13.13
CA CYS A 17 -9.96 0.55 -12.15
C CYS A 17 -10.12 1.86 -11.38
N GLY A 18 -10.53 2.96 -12.03
CA GLY A 18 -10.81 4.23 -11.37
C GLY A 18 -11.93 4.11 -10.33
N ILE A 19 -13.05 3.46 -10.69
CA ILE A 19 -14.18 3.24 -9.79
C ILE A 19 -13.79 2.35 -8.60
N LEU A 20 -13.12 1.22 -8.88
CA LEU A 20 -12.68 0.30 -7.83
C LEU A 20 -11.64 0.94 -6.91
N GLY A 21 -10.70 1.71 -7.46
CA GLY A 21 -9.71 2.46 -6.69
C GLY A 21 -10.36 3.47 -5.73
N LEU A 22 -11.32 4.26 -6.22
CA LEU A 22 -12.08 5.18 -5.39
C LEU A 22 -12.90 4.45 -4.32
N THR A 23 -13.54 3.34 -4.68
CA THR A 23 -14.31 2.52 -3.73
C THR A 23 -13.44 2.04 -2.58
N ILE A 24 -12.23 1.55 -2.86
CA ILE A 24 -11.28 1.10 -1.84
C ILE A 24 -10.81 2.26 -0.97
N LEU A 25 -10.45 3.40 -1.57
CA LEU A 25 -10.02 4.58 -0.83
C LEU A 25 -11.10 5.09 0.14
N CYS A 26 -12.38 5.02 -0.26
CA CYS A 26 -13.49 5.49 0.56
C CYS A 26 -14.01 4.45 1.57
N SER A 27 -13.86 3.15 1.28
CA SER A 27 -14.51 2.09 2.06
C SER A 27 -13.55 1.28 2.93
N VAL A 28 -12.24 1.29 2.65
CA VAL A 28 -11.24 0.51 3.37
C VAL A 28 -10.31 1.45 4.15
N PRO A 29 -10.18 1.26 5.48
CA PRO A 29 -9.27 2.05 6.31
C PRO A 29 -7.84 2.04 5.77
N GLU A 30 -7.13 3.16 5.95
CA GLU A 30 -5.73 3.29 5.51
C GLU A 30 -4.80 2.26 6.14
N THR A 31 -5.06 1.88 7.38
CA THR A 31 -4.21 0.97 8.15
C THR A 31 -4.40 -0.50 7.78
N ASP A 32 -5.48 -0.85 7.07
CA ASP A 32 -5.79 -2.23 6.69
C ASP A 32 -4.96 -2.69 5.49
N GLN A 33 -4.31 -3.84 5.63
CA GLN A 33 -3.36 -4.35 4.63
C GLN A 33 -4.01 -4.61 3.26
N ILE A 34 -5.29 -4.98 3.26
CA ILE A 34 -6.04 -5.25 2.03
C ILE A 34 -6.18 -4.01 1.14
N ARG A 35 -6.26 -2.80 1.73
CA ARG A 35 -6.32 -1.53 0.99
C ARG A 35 -5.10 -1.37 0.10
N TRP A 36 -3.92 -1.62 0.66
CA TRP A 36 -2.66 -1.47 -0.04
C TRP A 36 -2.45 -2.60 -1.05
N ASN A 37 -2.63 -3.86 -0.64
CA ASN A 37 -2.44 -5.00 -1.54
C ASN A 37 -3.32 -4.90 -2.81
N ILE A 38 -4.62 -4.66 -2.64
CA ILE A 38 -5.55 -4.53 -3.78
C ILE A 38 -5.37 -3.17 -4.47
N GLY A 39 -5.15 -2.11 -3.69
CA GLY A 39 -4.94 -0.76 -4.19
C GLY A 39 -3.75 -0.66 -5.15
N TYR A 40 -2.63 -1.34 -4.86
CA TYR A 40 -1.48 -1.40 -5.76
C TYR A 40 -1.83 -2.09 -7.08
N ILE A 41 -2.47 -3.26 -7.02
CA ILE A 41 -2.86 -4.00 -8.24
C ILE A 41 -3.78 -3.12 -9.13
N ILE A 42 -4.78 -2.49 -8.53
CA ILE A 42 -5.70 -1.60 -9.26
C ILE A 42 -4.99 -0.36 -9.78
N GLY A 43 -4.12 0.26 -8.96
CA GLY A 43 -3.30 1.40 -9.34
C GLY A 43 -2.43 1.09 -10.55
N TYR A 44 -1.74 -0.05 -10.56
CA TYR A 44 -0.93 -0.49 -11.69
C TYR A 44 -1.77 -0.69 -12.94
N LEU A 45 -2.91 -1.37 -12.85
CA LEU A 45 -3.80 -1.56 -13.99
C LEU A 45 -4.36 -0.23 -14.51
N PHE A 46 -4.66 0.72 -13.62
CA PHE A 46 -5.11 2.07 -13.98
C PHE A 46 -4.03 2.84 -14.76
N VAL A 47 -2.80 2.86 -14.25
CA VAL A 47 -1.65 3.51 -14.90
C VAL A 47 -1.33 2.85 -16.24
N LEU A 48 -1.24 1.51 -16.26
CA LEU A 48 -0.86 0.74 -17.43
C LEU A 48 -1.91 0.86 -18.56
N SER A 49 -3.20 0.80 -18.23
CA SER A 49 -4.27 1.01 -19.21
C SER A 49 -4.22 2.41 -19.84
N LEU A 50 -3.80 3.43 -19.08
CA LEU A 50 -3.62 4.78 -19.59
C LEU A 50 -2.41 4.92 -20.50
N ILE A 51 -1.27 4.31 -20.13
CA ILE A 51 -0.06 4.24 -20.97
C ILE A 51 -0.40 3.57 -22.31
N PHE A 52 -1.05 2.41 -22.27
CA PHE A 52 -1.48 1.71 -23.49
C PHE A 52 -2.44 2.56 -24.33
N SER A 53 -3.24 3.41 -23.70
CA SER A 53 -4.19 4.26 -24.41
C SER A 53 -3.51 5.21 -25.40
N PHE A 54 -2.29 5.72 -25.12
CA PHE A 54 -1.57 6.63 -26.03
C PHE A 54 -1.23 5.99 -27.37
N PHE A 55 -0.93 4.69 -27.36
CA PHE A 55 -0.60 3.93 -28.57
C PHE A 55 -1.85 3.52 -29.37
N ILE A 56 -3.06 3.78 -28.83
CA ILE A 56 -4.32 3.40 -29.45
C ILE A 56 -5.02 4.64 -30.01
N ARG A 57 -5.25 4.59 -31.32
CA ARG A 57 -6.03 5.61 -32.04
C ARG A 57 -7.48 5.61 -31.55
N ILE A 58 -7.99 6.80 -31.24
CA ILE A 58 -9.40 7.00 -30.88
C ILE A 58 -10.27 6.71 -32.10
N PRO A 59 -11.27 5.81 -32.02
CA PRO A 59 -12.11 5.44 -33.16
C PRO A 59 -12.87 6.63 -33.74
N ASP A 60 -13.04 6.66 -35.07
CA ASP A 60 -13.69 7.78 -35.74
C ASP A 60 -15.18 7.92 -35.36
N LYS A 61 -15.82 6.82 -34.94
CA LYS A 61 -17.20 6.80 -34.44
C LYS A 61 -17.42 7.49 -33.07
N VAL A 62 -16.36 7.84 -32.33
CA VAL A 62 -16.50 8.54 -31.03
C VAL A 62 -16.97 9.98 -31.28
N PRO A 63 -17.94 10.52 -30.51
CA PRO A 63 -18.40 11.90 -30.64
C PRO A 63 -17.26 12.91 -30.52
N LYS A 64 -17.30 14.01 -31.29
CA LYS A 64 -16.22 15.01 -31.32
C LYS A 64 -15.86 15.53 -29.93
N GLY A 65 -16.85 15.92 -29.11
CA GLY A 65 -16.61 16.40 -27.74
C GLY A 65 -15.90 15.38 -26.85
N VAL A 66 -16.32 14.11 -26.92
CA VAL A 66 -15.69 13.01 -26.17
C VAL A 66 -14.25 12.78 -26.64
N LYS A 67 -13.97 12.86 -27.95
CA LYS A 67 -12.61 12.78 -28.48
C LYS A 67 -11.70 13.87 -27.89
N TYR A 68 -12.20 15.10 -27.78
CA TYR A 68 -11.45 16.19 -27.16
C TYR A 68 -11.17 15.91 -25.68
N GLY A 69 -12.18 15.48 -24.92
CA GLY A 69 -12.01 15.12 -23.51
C GLY A 69 -10.95 14.02 -23.30
N ILE A 70 -10.98 12.95 -24.09
CA ILE A 70 -10.00 11.87 -24.02
C ILE A 70 -8.58 12.36 -24.37
N ARG A 71 -8.44 13.24 -25.36
CA ARG A 71 -7.14 13.82 -25.72
C ARG A 71 -6.58 14.71 -24.60
N ILE A 72 -7.41 15.57 -24.02
CA ILE A 72 -7.02 16.43 -22.90
C ILE A 72 -6.60 15.57 -21.70
N TYR A 73 -7.42 14.59 -21.33
CA TYR A 73 -7.13 13.67 -20.23
C TYR A 73 -5.79 12.97 -20.41
N ARG A 74 -5.55 12.39 -21.59
CA ARG A 74 -4.26 11.77 -21.95
C ARG A 74 -3.11 12.76 -21.82
N ASN A 75 -3.22 13.95 -22.40
CA ASN A 75 -2.12 14.92 -22.37
C ASN A 75 -1.79 15.42 -20.96
N ILE A 76 -2.81 15.68 -20.12
CA ILE A 76 -2.60 16.05 -18.71
C ILE A 76 -1.86 14.93 -17.99
N TYR A 77 -2.28 13.68 -18.19
CA TYR A 77 -1.62 12.55 -17.54
C TYR A 77 -0.17 12.34 -17.99
N LEU A 78 0.09 12.47 -19.30
CA LEU A 78 1.46 12.40 -19.83
C LEU A 78 2.33 13.49 -19.21
N LEU A 79 1.80 14.71 -19.11
CA LEU A 79 2.50 15.82 -18.45
C LEU A 79 2.79 15.48 -16.99
N SER A 80 1.84 14.90 -16.25
CA SER A 80 2.07 14.46 -14.87
C SER A 80 3.21 13.45 -14.76
N ILE A 81 3.26 12.44 -15.64
CA ILE A 81 4.36 11.46 -15.68
C ILE A 81 5.70 12.13 -15.96
N ILE A 82 5.75 13.01 -16.98
CA ILE A 82 6.98 13.72 -17.34
C ILE A 82 7.45 14.58 -16.16
N MET A 83 6.56 15.32 -15.51
CA MET A 83 6.89 16.13 -14.34
C MET A 83 7.39 15.26 -13.18
N SER A 84 6.78 14.10 -12.92
CA SER A 84 7.28 13.14 -11.93
C SER A 84 8.68 12.63 -12.26
N LEU A 85 9.02 12.42 -13.53
CA LEU A 85 10.35 11.97 -13.95
C LEU A 85 11.43 13.07 -13.87
N LEU A 86 11.04 14.33 -14.07
CA LEU A 86 11.96 15.48 -14.08
C LEU A 86 12.30 16.00 -12.67
N ILE A 87 11.52 15.64 -11.66
CA ILE A 87 11.82 15.96 -10.28
C ILE A 87 12.73 14.83 -9.75
N PRO A 88 13.97 15.11 -9.29
CA PRO A 88 14.86 14.09 -8.70
C PRO A 88 14.17 13.30 -7.57
N LYS A 89 13.26 13.97 -6.84
CA LYS A 89 12.40 13.40 -5.80
C LYS A 89 11.21 12.61 -6.34
N GLY A 90 10.75 12.88 -7.57
CA GLY A 90 9.68 12.11 -8.23
C GLY A 90 10.21 10.82 -8.84
N LEU A 91 11.45 10.81 -9.35
CA LEU A 91 12.18 9.59 -9.70
C LEU A 91 12.46 8.75 -8.44
N PHE A 92 12.88 9.38 -7.33
CA PHE A 92 13.04 8.73 -6.03
C PHE A 92 11.72 8.19 -5.48
N MET A 93 10.61 8.95 -5.57
CA MET A 93 9.28 8.46 -5.18
C MET A 93 8.84 7.28 -6.05
N LEU A 94 9.09 7.29 -7.36
CA LEU A 94 8.82 6.15 -8.23
C LEU A 94 9.69 4.94 -7.84
N LEU A 95 10.97 5.16 -7.50
CA LEU A 95 11.91 4.13 -7.06
C LEU A 95 11.52 3.55 -5.69
N VAL A 96 11.13 4.39 -4.74
CA VAL A 96 10.60 4.03 -3.42
C VAL A 96 9.28 3.29 -3.58
N ILE A 97 8.35 3.77 -4.40
CA ILE A 97 7.14 3.01 -4.75
C ILE A 97 7.55 1.65 -5.36
N PHE A 98 8.52 1.58 -6.25
CA PHE A 98 8.97 0.30 -6.82
C PHE A 98 9.66 -0.64 -5.80
N ILE A 99 10.39 -0.10 -4.81
CA ILE A 99 11.14 -0.86 -3.79
C ILE A 99 10.21 -1.26 -2.62
N ASP A 100 9.39 -0.34 -2.15
CA ASP A 100 8.42 -0.52 -1.05
C ASP A 100 7.18 -1.32 -1.50
N CYS A 101 6.86 -1.35 -2.80
CA CYS A 101 5.83 -2.26 -3.34
C CYS A 101 6.14 -3.76 -3.19
N SER A 102 7.25 -4.14 -2.55
CA SER A 102 7.46 -5.52 -2.12
C SER A 102 6.75 -5.90 -0.81
N SER A 103 6.35 -4.92 0.02
CA SER A 103 5.43 -5.01 1.17
C SER A 103 5.86 -3.94 2.19
N ASN A 104 5.13 -2.83 2.29
CA ASN A 104 5.33 -1.84 3.37
C ASN A 104 5.19 -2.45 4.78
N SER A 105 4.81 -3.74 4.89
CA SER A 105 4.59 -4.44 6.13
C SER A 105 5.19 -5.86 6.15
N GLU A 106 6.46 -5.98 6.51
CA GLU A 106 7.13 -7.29 6.63
C GLU A 106 6.48 -8.12 7.76
N LYS A 107 6.13 -9.39 7.52
CA LYS A 107 5.59 -10.24 8.59
C LYS A 107 6.69 -10.62 9.57
N ILE A 108 6.56 -10.20 10.84
CA ILE A 108 7.55 -10.51 11.89
C ILE A 108 7.14 -11.73 12.70
N ALA A 109 5.86 -11.83 13.07
CA ALA A 109 5.36 -12.90 13.91
C ALA A 109 3.90 -13.21 13.62
N GLU A 110 3.48 -14.43 13.92
CA GLU A 110 2.13 -14.89 13.64
C GLU A 110 1.70 -15.95 14.64
N ASN A 111 0.46 -15.88 15.12
CA ASN A 111 -0.18 -16.93 15.88
C ASN A 111 -1.55 -17.29 15.27
N LYS A 112 -2.38 -18.10 15.94
CA LYS A 112 -3.68 -18.51 15.39
C LYS A 112 -4.66 -17.35 15.14
N GLN A 113 -4.58 -16.29 15.93
CA GLN A 113 -5.56 -15.19 15.94
C GLN A 113 -5.03 -13.89 15.35
N TYR A 114 -3.71 -13.67 15.38
CA TYR A 114 -3.10 -12.39 15.05
C TYR A 114 -1.84 -12.55 14.19
N ILE A 115 -1.51 -11.48 13.46
CA ILE A 115 -0.28 -11.32 12.70
C ILE A 115 0.35 -9.99 13.12
N ILE A 116 1.66 -10.00 13.36
CA ILE A 116 2.46 -8.80 13.60
C ILE A 116 3.23 -8.49 12.34
N ARG A 117 3.14 -7.25 11.88
CA ARG A 117 3.91 -6.76 10.74
C ARG A 117 4.74 -5.55 11.11
N HIS A 118 5.95 -5.49 10.57
CA HIS A 118 6.83 -4.33 10.66
C HIS A 118 6.42 -3.34 9.59
N TYR A 119 5.82 -2.23 9.98
CA TYR A 119 5.47 -1.17 9.06
C TYR A 119 6.57 -0.13 9.01
N VAL A 120 7.16 0.04 7.84
CA VAL A 120 8.14 1.08 7.56
C VAL A 120 7.43 2.19 6.81
N THR A 121 7.30 3.36 7.45
CA THR A 121 6.90 4.56 6.72
C THR A 121 8.16 5.18 6.16
N ALA A 122 8.41 5.00 4.86
CA ALA A 122 9.40 5.80 4.16
C ALA A 122 8.84 7.22 3.99
N SER A 123 8.92 8.05 5.03
CA SER A 123 8.78 9.50 4.85
C SER A 123 10.06 10.01 4.18
N LEU A 124 9.93 11.04 3.35
CA LEU A 124 11.06 11.67 2.64
C LEU A 124 12.14 12.24 3.59
N PHE A 125 11.87 12.25 4.91
CA PHE A 125 12.68 12.87 5.95
C PHE A 125 12.88 12.00 7.21
N ASP A 126 11.98 11.05 7.50
CA ASP A 126 12.04 10.23 8.72
C ASP A 126 11.59 8.78 8.45
N ASP A 127 12.37 7.81 8.89
CA ASP A 127 11.99 6.39 8.89
C ASP A 127 11.13 6.12 10.14
N TYR A 128 9.82 6.43 10.06
CA TYR A 128 8.91 6.06 11.13
C TYR A 128 8.61 4.57 11.06
N ASN A 129 9.22 3.83 11.96
CA ASN A 129 9.08 2.39 12.09
C ASN A 129 8.10 2.07 13.22
N GLU A 130 7.08 1.26 12.94
CA GLU A 130 6.16 0.76 13.96
C GLU A 130 5.83 -0.72 13.73
N LYS A 131 5.54 -1.46 14.81
CA LYS A 131 5.02 -2.82 14.71
C LYS A 131 3.51 -2.77 14.80
N ARG A 132 2.84 -3.19 13.72
CA ARG A 132 1.37 -3.22 13.62
C ARG A 132 0.84 -4.60 13.95
N ILE A 133 -0.24 -4.63 14.71
CA ILE A 133 -0.96 -5.86 15.06
C ILE A 133 -2.23 -5.93 14.23
N TYR A 134 -2.41 -7.07 13.58
CA TYR A 134 -3.58 -7.39 12.78
C TYR A 134 -4.30 -8.61 13.34
N LYS A 135 -5.63 -8.53 13.45
CA LYS A 135 -6.49 -9.65 13.79
C LYS A 135 -6.91 -10.38 12.52
N LYS A 136 -6.72 -11.71 12.51
CA LYS A 136 -7.10 -12.55 11.38
C LYS A 136 -8.62 -12.70 11.31
N GLN A 137 -9.19 -12.44 10.13
CA GLN A 137 -10.60 -12.61 9.82
C GLN A 137 -10.71 -13.33 8.46
N GLY A 138 -10.35 -14.63 8.46
CA GLY A 138 -10.23 -15.41 7.23
C GLY A 138 -9.03 -14.95 6.39
N ILE A 139 -9.29 -14.48 5.18
CA ILE A 139 -8.25 -13.89 4.29
C ILE A 139 -7.92 -12.42 4.63
N ILE A 140 -8.69 -11.81 5.54
CA ILE A 140 -8.54 -10.39 5.89
C ILE A 140 -7.69 -10.26 7.15
N GLU A 141 -6.80 -9.28 7.12
CA GLU A 141 -6.00 -8.84 8.26
C GLU A 141 -6.51 -7.46 8.68
N LYS A 142 -7.25 -7.40 9.80
CA LYS A 142 -7.84 -6.16 10.30
C LYS A 142 -6.91 -5.51 11.31
N TYR A 143 -6.52 -4.25 11.08
CA TYR A 143 -5.66 -3.52 12.01
C TYR A 143 -6.37 -3.32 13.36
N ILE A 144 -5.66 -3.60 14.46
CA ILE A 144 -6.18 -3.36 15.82
C ILE A 144 -5.36 -2.33 16.61
N GLY A 145 -4.11 -2.10 16.22
CA GLY A 145 -3.23 -1.12 16.84
C GLY A 145 -1.75 -1.36 16.51
N SER A 146 -0.92 -0.43 16.92
CA SER A 146 0.54 -0.44 16.79
C SER A 146 1.21 -0.50 18.16
N PHE A 147 2.45 -0.95 18.18
CA PHE A 147 3.32 -0.90 19.36
C PHE A 147 4.78 -0.69 18.94
N ASP A 148 5.62 -0.31 19.89
CA ASP A 148 7.06 -0.13 19.68
C ASP A 148 7.38 0.79 18.47
N GLY A 149 6.68 1.93 18.40
CA GLY A 149 6.90 2.96 17.37
C GLY A 149 7.99 3.96 17.79
N GLY A 150 8.91 4.28 16.88
CA GLY A 150 9.93 5.32 17.11
C GLY A 150 11.03 5.39 16.03
N ASP A 151 11.80 6.49 16.07
CA ASP A 151 12.79 6.89 15.04
C ASP A 151 14.07 6.04 14.98
N VAL A 152 14.18 4.97 15.78
CA VAL A 152 15.44 4.23 15.95
C VAL A 152 15.25 2.77 15.58
N THR A 153 15.67 2.38 14.36
CA THR A 153 15.85 0.99 13.86
C THR A 153 15.38 -0.12 14.83
N PRO A 154 14.06 -0.26 15.07
CA PRO A 154 13.54 -1.19 16.09
C PRO A 154 13.49 -2.63 15.57
N HIS A 155 13.64 -2.82 14.27
CA HIS A 155 13.46 -4.09 13.55
C HIS A 155 14.58 -5.11 13.78
N LYS A 156 15.71 -4.71 14.38
CA LYS A 156 16.80 -5.62 14.74
C LYS A 156 17.06 -5.75 16.24
N ARG A 157 16.18 -5.22 17.09
CA ARG A 157 16.40 -5.33 18.55
C ARG A 157 16.05 -6.70 19.08
N TYR A 158 14.98 -7.29 18.54
CA TYR A 158 14.46 -8.54 19.06
C TYR A 158 13.63 -9.31 18.03
N GLU A 159 13.72 -10.64 18.08
CA GLU A 159 12.88 -11.56 17.32
C GLU A 159 11.74 -12.07 18.20
N ILE A 160 10.49 -11.92 17.74
CA ILE A 160 9.31 -12.36 18.49
C ILE A 160 8.99 -13.80 18.08
N TYR A 161 9.22 -14.77 18.96
CA TYR A 161 8.92 -16.18 18.67
C TYR A 161 7.55 -16.61 19.22
N SER A 162 7.02 -15.94 20.25
CA SER A 162 5.63 -16.14 20.70
C SER A 162 5.07 -14.87 21.35
N PHE A 163 3.75 -14.72 21.33
CA PHE A 163 3.11 -13.52 21.86
C PHE A 163 1.63 -13.73 22.22
N LEU A 164 1.13 -12.84 23.08
CA LEU A 164 -0.25 -12.69 23.51
C LEU A 164 -0.70 -11.25 23.26
N VAL A 165 -1.94 -11.09 22.81
CA VAL A 165 -2.61 -9.78 22.69
C VAL A 165 -3.77 -9.76 23.67
N ASP A 166 -3.70 -8.89 24.68
CA ASP A 166 -4.80 -8.62 25.60
C ASP A 166 -5.56 -7.38 25.10
N GLU A 167 -6.61 -7.62 24.29
CA GLU A 167 -7.47 -6.55 23.76
C GLU A 167 -8.21 -5.79 24.88
N SER A 168 -8.45 -6.41 26.04
CA SER A 168 -9.17 -5.77 27.15
C SER A 168 -8.32 -4.71 27.86
N LYS A 169 -7.01 -4.95 27.94
CA LYS A 169 -6.04 -4.02 28.52
C LYS A 169 -5.31 -3.18 27.47
N ASN A 170 -5.54 -3.44 26.18
CA ASN A 170 -4.75 -2.89 25.06
C ASN A 170 -3.24 -3.10 25.27
N VAL A 171 -2.83 -4.34 25.56
CA VAL A 171 -1.42 -4.67 25.80
C VAL A 171 -0.97 -5.81 24.90
N PHE A 172 0.22 -5.63 24.31
CA PHE A 172 0.97 -6.66 23.63
C PHE A 172 2.01 -7.25 24.58
N ILE A 173 2.04 -8.58 24.71
CA ILE A 173 3.06 -9.29 25.47
C ILE A 173 3.81 -10.23 24.52
N GLY A 174 5.09 -9.97 24.30
CA GLY A 174 5.95 -10.75 23.42
C GLY A 174 7.02 -11.49 24.21
N HIS A 175 7.21 -12.77 23.90
CA HIS A 175 8.42 -13.49 24.23
C HIS A 175 9.40 -13.32 23.08
N CYS A 176 10.53 -12.70 23.40
CA CYS A 176 11.45 -12.19 22.40
C CYS A 176 12.87 -12.66 22.67
N HIS A 177 13.60 -13.00 21.61
CA HIS A 177 15.04 -13.19 21.65
C HIS A 177 15.73 -11.87 21.32
N SER A 178 16.49 -11.31 22.25
CA SER A 178 17.25 -10.08 22.03
C SER A 178 18.46 -10.34 21.14
N LEU A 179 18.51 -9.70 19.97
CA LEU A 179 19.64 -9.85 19.04
C LEU A 179 20.93 -9.14 19.52
N LEU A 180 20.81 -8.16 20.41
CA LEU A 180 21.95 -7.45 21.00
C LEU A 180 22.73 -8.28 22.02
N ASN A 181 22.02 -9.02 22.87
CA ASN A 181 22.60 -9.70 24.04
C ASN A 181 22.37 -11.22 24.03
N ALA A 182 21.79 -11.78 22.96
CA ALA A 182 21.45 -13.19 22.79
C ALA A 182 20.68 -13.80 23.98
N LYS A 183 19.77 -13.02 24.57
CA LYS A 183 18.98 -13.42 25.74
C LYS A 183 17.49 -13.37 25.44
N ASP A 184 16.78 -14.37 25.95
CA ASP A 184 15.33 -14.38 25.94
C ASP A 184 14.80 -13.42 27.00
N SER A 185 13.75 -12.69 26.63
CA SER A 185 13.11 -11.68 27.47
C SER A 185 11.61 -11.65 27.20
N ILE A 186 10.85 -11.21 28.19
CA ILE A 186 9.43 -10.91 28.05
C ILE A 186 9.29 -9.40 27.95
N MET A 187 8.65 -8.94 26.88
CA MET A 187 8.38 -7.53 26.63
C MET A 187 6.88 -7.28 26.72
N SER A 188 6.50 -6.14 27.27
CA SER A 188 5.11 -5.69 27.35
C SER A 188 5.01 -4.28 26.82
N PHE A 189 4.19 -4.07 25.79
CA PHE A 189 3.97 -2.76 25.18
C PHE A 189 2.49 -2.39 25.18
N PRO A 190 2.14 -1.11 25.41
CA PRO A 190 0.79 -0.64 25.15
C PRO A 190 0.50 -0.71 23.64
N ILE A 191 -0.72 -1.10 23.31
CA ILE A 191 -1.26 -1.07 21.94
C ILE A 191 -1.89 0.30 21.74
N VAL A 192 -1.30 1.08 20.85
CA VAL A 192 -1.74 2.43 20.50
C VAL A 192 -2.43 2.38 19.16
N LYS A 193 -3.64 2.93 19.06
CA LYS A 193 -4.28 3.11 17.76
C LYS A 193 -3.69 4.34 17.10
N SER A 194 -3.27 4.22 15.85
CA SER A 194 -2.98 5.40 15.04
C SER A 194 -4.23 6.30 15.01
N ASN A 195 -4.08 7.54 15.46
CA ASN A 195 -5.12 8.55 15.29
C ASN A 195 -5.11 8.93 13.80
N ASN A 196 -6.17 8.59 13.10
CA ASN A 196 -6.42 9.11 11.74
C ASN A 196 -6.59 10.63 11.77
#